data_AF-A0A1H6FU75-F1
#
_entry.id   AF-A0A1H6FU75-F1
#
_cell.length_a   1.000
_cell.length_b   1.000
_cell.length_c   1.000
_cell.angle_alpha   90.00
_cell.angle_beta   90.00
_cell.angle_gamma   90.00
#
_symmetry.space_group_name_H-M   'P 1'
#
loop_
_entity.id
_entity.type
_entity.pdbx_description
1 polymer ?
#
loop_
_entity_poly.entity_id
_entity_poly.type
_entity_poly.pdbx_seq_one_letter_code
_entity_poly.pdbx_strand_id
1 'polypeptide(L)'
;MRELGDPVKIESLEILGFLDRKSQLKIDFHSDLNIITGFNGAGKTNLLKLIWYTVSGNTHALLNEVEFSSFSMKTSKYQVSIQKLYTHTCRGTFVDEHGDEFDVEDTIDDDDEEESFDARDKFNHFLSQHGASLFFPTFRRIEGGFTTTQNARTRNPLLFNSTKGKGELQEALASVSRKLSNGDHTFVTSISTFDIAELLLRHFNELSEEANGLQTKMSQDVIEKIRDFRRDTQFDSLEKIGQEAVEALDGIKTLIESVDRQRDRVMSPNVFPS
;
A
#
# COMPACT_ATOMS: atom_id res chain seq x y z
N MET A 1 5.31 -15.68 -0.60
CA MET A 1 3.91 -15.71 -1.04
C MET A 1 3.14 -14.86 -0.03
N ARG A 2 2.94 -13.56 -0.29
CA ARG A 2 2.04 -12.74 0.54
C ARG A 2 0.65 -13.04 0.02
N GLU A 3 -0.18 -13.75 0.79
CA GLU A 3 -1.62 -13.72 0.54
C GLU A 3 -2.03 -12.25 0.53
N LEU A 4 -2.73 -11.79 -0.50
CA LEU A 4 -3.43 -10.51 -0.45
C LEU A 4 -4.55 -10.67 0.59
N GLY A 5 -4.18 -10.62 1.87
CA GLY A 5 -5.12 -10.44 2.95
C GLY A 5 -5.88 -9.13 2.72
N ASP A 6 -7.08 -9.04 3.29
CA ASP A 6 -7.96 -7.89 3.10
C ASP A 6 -7.22 -6.56 3.20
N PRO A 7 -7.52 -5.59 2.32
CA PRO A 7 -6.83 -4.31 2.30
C PRO A 7 -6.98 -3.63 3.68
N VAL A 8 -5.90 -3.04 4.16
CA VAL A 8 -5.92 -2.29 5.43
C VAL A 8 -6.84 -1.07 5.24
N LYS A 9 -7.90 -1.00 6.03
CA LYS A 9 -8.87 0.11 6.02
C LYS A 9 -8.73 0.90 7.30
N ILE A 10 -8.75 2.22 7.19
CA ILE A 10 -8.81 3.10 8.36
C ILE A 10 -10.26 3.12 8.81
N GLU A 11 -10.50 2.82 10.09
CA GLU A 11 -11.84 2.75 10.67
C GLU A 11 -12.16 4.04 11.42
N SER A 12 -11.24 4.50 12.27
CA SER A 12 -11.44 5.71 13.07
C SER A 12 -10.14 6.41 13.42
N LEU A 13 -10.26 7.70 13.72
CA LEU A 13 -9.16 8.56 14.12
C LEU A 13 -9.62 9.56 15.17
N GLU A 14 -8.91 9.60 16.28
CA GLU A 14 -9.09 10.58 17.35
C GLU A 14 -7.81 11.41 17.52
N ILE A 15 -7.91 12.73 17.46
CA ILE A 15 -6.77 13.64 17.59
C ILE A 15 -7.03 14.67 18.69
N LEU A 16 -6.04 14.87 19.56
CA LEU A 16 -5.99 15.91 20.58
C LEU A 16 -4.94 16.97 20.20
N GLY A 17 -5.26 18.24 20.42
CA GLY A 17 -4.36 19.35 20.12
C GLY A 17 -4.18 19.63 18.63
N PHE A 18 -5.09 19.17 17.77
CA PHE A 18 -4.95 19.33 16.31
C PHE A 18 -4.95 20.81 15.92
N LEU A 19 -3.83 21.30 15.37
CA LEU A 19 -3.64 22.72 15.01
C LEU A 19 -3.93 23.66 16.19
N ASP A 20 -3.39 23.33 17.37
CA ASP A 20 -3.55 24.05 18.64
C ASP A 20 -4.99 24.16 19.16
N ARG A 21 -5.90 23.33 18.63
CA ARG A 21 -7.29 23.30 19.11
C ARG A 21 -7.38 22.45 20.36
N LYS A 22 -7.98 23.00 21.41
CA LYS A 22 -8.27 22.30 22.67
C LYS A 22 -9.32 21.19 22.52
N SER A 23 -10.20 21.31 21.53
CA SER A 23 -11.23 20.32 21.25
C SER A 23 -10.62 19.07 20.61
N GLN A 24 -11.07 17.91 21.07
CA GLN A 24 -10.78 16.65 20.41
C GLN A 24 -11.48 16.58 19.04
N LEU A 25 -10.75 16.15 18.01
CA LEU A 25 -11.30 15.80 16.71
C LEU A 25 -11.50 14.29 16.65
N LYS A 26 -12.74 13.84 16.47
CA LYS A 26 -13.08 12.42 16.28
C LYS A 26 -13.66 12.24 14.88
N ILE A 27 -13.17 11.24 14.16
CA ILE A 27 -13.57 10.93 12.79
C ILE A 27 -13.78 9.42 12.68
N ASP A 28 -14.96 9.02 12.22
CA ASP A 28 -15.25 7.66 11.80
C ASP A 28 -15.25 7.63 10.26
N PHE A 29 -14.49 6.72 9.67
CA PHE A 29 -14.34 6.61 8.23
C PHE A 29 -15.32 5.59 7.65
N HIS A 30 -15.85 5.92 6.47
CA HIS A 30 -16.50 4.93 5.64
C HIS A 30 -15.46 3.97 5.06
N SER A 31 -15.83 2.70 4.88
CA SER A 31 -14.92 1.62 4.44
C SER A 31 -14.50 1.67 2.96
N ASP A 32 -14.96 2.70 2.25
CA ASP A 32 -14.78 2.88 0.80
C ASP A 32 -14.34 4.32 0.52
N LEU A 33 -15.28 5.24 0.28
CA LEU A 33 -14.96 6.64 -0.04
C LEU A 33 -15.22 7.60 1.12
N ASN A 34 -14.24 8.44 1.41
CA ASN A 34 -14.33 9.54 2.36
C ASN A 34 -14.02 10.87 1.68
N ILE A 35 -14.93 11.84 1.80
CA ILE A 35 -14.76 13.17 1.18
C ILE A 35 -14.57 14.21 2.28
N ILE A 36 -13.35 14.77 2.37
CA ILE A 36 -13.02 15.82 3.34
C ILE A 36 -13.15 17.19 2.68
N THR A 37 -14.09 18.00 3.15
CA THR A 37 -14.32 19.37 2.65
C THR A 37 -14.11 20.40 3.75
N GLY A 38 -14.01 21.68 3.36
CA GLY A 38 -13.83 22.80 4.28
C GLY A 38 -13.08 23.96 3.64
N PHE A 39 -13.07 25.11 4.31
CA PHE A 39 -12.39 26.31 3.84
C PHE A 39 -10.88 26.09 3.68
N ASN A 40 -10.24 26.98 2.90
CA ASN A 40 -8.79 27.03 2.82
C ASN A 40 -8.19 27.34 4.21
N GLY A 41 -7.09 26.68 4.55
CA GLY A 41 -6.49 26.80 5.89
C GLY A 41 -7.21 26.02 7.00
N ALA A 42 -8.33 25.35 6.73
CA ALA A 42 -9.08 24.62 7.78
C ALA A 42 -8.36 23.38 8.35
N GLY A 43 -7.23 22.98 7.77
CA GLY A 43 -6.43 21.83 8.25
C GLY A 43 -6.52 20.55 7.41
N LYS A 44 -7.23 20.57 6.27
CA LYS A 44 -7.44 19.38 5.41
C LYS A 44 -6.13 18.67 5.04
N THR A 45 -5.14 19.43 4.57
CA THR A 45 -3.82 18.86 4.21
C THR A 45 -3.08 18.33 5.44
N ASN A 46 -3.19 18.97 6.60
CA ASN A 46 -2.55 18.47 7.83
C ASN A 46 -3.19 17.17 8.32
N LEU A 47 -4.52 17.04 8.19
CA LEU A 47 -5.22 15.79 8.49
C LEU A 47 -4.76 14.66 7.57
N LEU A 48 -4.69 14.94 6.25
CA LEU A 48 -4.20 13.96 5.27
C LEU A 48 -2.73 13.58 5.49
N LYS A 49 -1.89 14.54 5.87
CA LYS A 49 -0.50 14.28 6.25
C LYS A 49 -0.41 13.42 7.50
N LEU A 50 -1.20 13.70 8.53
CA LEU A 50 -1.24 12.90 9.76
C LEU A 50 -1.57 11.44 9.44
N ILE A 51 -2.67 11.24 8.71
CA ILE A 51 -3.10 9.90 8.28
C ILE A 51 -2.00 9.22 7.48
N TRP A 52 -1.50 9.88 6.43
CA TRP A 52 -0.51 9.30 5.54
C TRP A 52 0.80 8.97 6.24
N TYR A 53 1.39 9.92 6.96
CA TYR A 53 2.67 9.69 7.63
C TYR A 53 2.58 8.62 8.71
N THR A 54 1.39 8.44 9.31
CA THR A 54 1.16 7.32 10.21
C THR A 54 1.13 6.02 9.43
N VAL A 55 0.24 5.85 8.45
CA VAL A 55 0.11 4.56 7.75
C VAL A 55 1.38 4.17 6.98
N SER A 56 2.15 5.13 6.49
CA SER A 56 3.39 4.88 5.73
C SER A 56 4.64 4.71 6.60
N GLY A 57 4.53 4.81 7.92
CA GLY A 57 5.70 4.75 8.80
C GLY A 57 6.71 5.86 8.50
N ASN A 58 6.23 7.11 8.44
CA ASN A 58 7.02 8.33 8.28
C ASN A 58 6.91 9.21 9.54
N THR A 59 7.12 8.59 10.70
CA THR A 59 6.93 9.19 12.05
C THR A 59 7.77 10.45 12.23
N HIS A 60 8.97 10.51 11.63
CA HIS A 60 9.78 11.72 11.72
C HIS A 60 9.10 12.92 11.03
N ALA A 61 8.54 12.73 9.84
CA ALA A 61 7.81 13.78 9.12
C ALA A 61 6.50 14.14 9.84
N LEU A 62 5.82 13.13 10.41
CA LEU A 62 4.63 13.32 11.24
C LEU A 62 4.88 14.28 12.41
N LEU A 63 5.94 14.03 13.19
CA LEU A 63 6.27 14.85 14.36
C LEU A 63 6.71 16.26 13.98
N ASN A 64 7.45 16.41 12.88
CA ASN A 64 8.00 17.69 12.45
C ASN A 64 6.98 18.60 11.75
N GLU A 65 6.07 18.04 10.96
CA GLU A 65 5.23 18.84 10.05
C GLU A 65 3.78 19.02 10.52
N VAL A 66 3.27 18.11 11.34
CA VAL A 66 1.85 18.11 11.73
C VAL A 66 1.71 18.54 13.18
N GLU A 67 0.93 19.58 13.43
CA GLU A 67 0.66 20.07 14.79
C GLU A 67 -0.44 19.25 15.48
N PHE A 68 -0.07 18.52 16.53
CA PHE A 68 -0.94 17.71 17.38
C PHE A 68 -0.24 17.40 18.72
N SER A 69 -1.03 17.12 19.76
CA SER A 69 -0.50 16.66 21.05
C SER A 69 -0.47 15.13 21.14
N SER A 70 -1.57 14.49 20.75
CA SER A 70 -1.64 13.03 20.59
C SER A 70 -2.72 12.64 19.61
N PHE A 71 -2.64 11.42 19.08
CA PHE A 71 -3.73 10.81 18.34
C PHE A 71 -3.79 9.31 18.57
N SER A 72 -4.95 8.72 18.28
CA SER A 72 -5.17 7.28 18.17
C SER A 72 -5.84 7.00 16.84
N MET A 73 -5.32 6.05 16.08
CA MET A 73 -5.87 5.61 14.80
C MET A 73 -6.13 4.11 14.87
N LYS A 74 -7.35 3.71 14.50
CA LYS A 74 -7.73 2.31 14.38
C LYS A 74 -7.88 1.95 12.91
N THR A 75 -7.29 0.83 12.54
CA THR A 75 -7.45 0.22 11.23
C THR A 75 -8.07 -1.16 11.37
N SER A 76 -8.39 -1.79 10.23
CA SER A 76 -8.88 -3.17 10.20
C SER A 76 -7.84 -4.22 10.63
N LYS A 77 -6.56 -3.85 10.79
CA LYS A 77 -5.49 -4.79 11.17
C LYS A 77 -4.71 -4.40 12.42
N TYR A 78 -4.64 -3.12 12.75
CA TYR A 78 -3.86 -2.65 13.89
C TYR A 78 -4.46 -1.37 14.47
N GLN A 79 -4.08 -1.07 15.70
CA GLN A 79 -4.33 0.22 16.34
C GLN A 79 -3.01 0.86 16.74
N VAL A 80 -2.89 2.17 16.53
CA VAL A 80 -1.70 2.92 16.92
C VAL A 80 -2.12 4.18 17.67
N SER A 81 -1.44 4.45 18.78
CA SER A 81 -1.56 5.69 19.53
C SER A 81 -0.19 6.33 19.66
N ILE A 82 -0.08 7.62 19.32
CA ILE A 82 1.17 8.38 19.44
C ILE A 82 0.90 9.67 20.19
N GLN A 83 1.71 9.91 21.22
CA GLN A 83 1.75 11.13 22.01
C GLN A 83 3.09 11.84 21.76
N LYS A 84 3.04 13.12 21.41
CA LYS A 84 4.24 13.96 21.38
C LYS A 84 4.65 14.32 22.81
N LEU A 85 5.93 14.11 23.13
CA LEU A 85 6.51 14.54 24.40
C LEU A 85 7.22 15.89 24.21
N TYR A 86 8.09 15.96 23.20
CA TYR A 86 8.79 17.18 22.77
C TYR A 86 8.78 17.28 21.23
N THR A 87 9.48 18.28 20.68
CA THR A 87 9.48 18.58 19.23
C THR A 87 9.84 17.37 18.34
N HIS A 88 10.66 16.45 18.85
CA HIS A 88 11.17 15.31 18.07
C HIS A 88 11.09 13.96 18.77
N THR A 89 10.42 13.87 19.92
CA THR A 89 10.29 12.62 20.67
C THR A 89 8.82 12.31 20.91
N CYS A 90 8.51 11.03 20.92
CA CYS A 90 7.16 10.54 21.09
C CYS A 90 7.16 9.25 21.89
N ARG A 91 5.99 8.94 22.43
CA ARG A 91 5.70 7.63 22.98
C ARG A 91 4.30 7.19 22.58
N GLY A 92 3.98 5.93 22.82
CA GLY A 92 2.61 5.46 22.73
C GLY A 92 2.56 3.96 22.58
N THR A 93 1.50 3.47 21.95
CA THR A 93 1.22 2.05 21.86
C THR A 93 0.93 1.64 20.43
N PHE A 94 1.31 0.41 20.10
CA PHE A 94 0.93 -0.26 18.89
C PHE A 94 0.27 -1.59 19.27
N VAL A 95 -0.90 -1.86 18.72
CA VAL A 95 -1.62 -3.13 18.91
C VAL A 95 -1.76 -3.78 17.55
N ASP A 96 -1.24 -4.98 17.39
CA ASP A 96 -1.23 -5.69 16.11
C ASP A 96 -2.57 -6.41 15.81
N GLU A 97 -2.58 -7.22 14.75
CA GLU A 97 -3.77 -7.97 14.33
C GLU A 97 -4.11 -9.15 15.24
N HIS A 98 -3.16 -9.60 16.06
CA HIS A 98 -3.32 -10.66 17.04
C HIS A 98 -3.77 -10.11 18.40
N GLY A 99 -3.72 -8.79 18.58
CA GLY A 99 -4.06 -8.10 19.82
C GLY A 99 -2.88 -7.97 20.77
N ASP A 100 -1.66 -8.26 20.31
CA ASP A 100 -0.45 -8.04 21.09
C ASP A 100 -0.16 -6.53 21.17
N GLU A 101 -0.01 -6.03 22.39
CA GLU A 101 0.23 -4.61 22.68
C GLU A 101 1.73 -4.36 22.93
N PHE A 102 2.26 -3.39 22.20
CA PHE A 102 3.66 -2.98 22.25
C PHE A 102 3.73 -1.53 22.73
N ASP A 103 4.31 -1.32 23.90
CA ASP A 103 4.68 0.02 24.37
C ASP A 103 5.94 0.51 23.64
N VAL A 104 5.84 1.71 23.07
CA VAL A 104 6.92 2.33 22.31
C VAL A 104 7.29 3.65 22.98
N GLU A 105 8.50 3.71 23.51
CA GLU A 105 9.14 4.91 24.06
C GLU A 105 10.65 4.87 23.77
N ASP A 106 11.30 6.03 23.84
CA ASP A 106 12.75 6.13 23.72
C ASP A 106 13.39 5.40 24.92
N THR A 107 14.27 4.43 24.65
CA THR A 107 14.99 3.70 25.70
C THR A 107 16.47 4.01 25.61
N ILE A 108 17.04 4.48 26.71
CA ILE A 108 18.48 4.65 26.92
C ILE A 108 18.86 3.57 27.94
N ASP A 109 19.61 2.54 27.51
CA ASP A 109 20.18 1.58 28.44
C ASP A 109 21.52 2.13 28.92
N ASP A 110 21.63 2.37 30.23
CA ASP A 110 22.83 2.94 30.86
C ASP A 110 23.92 1.88 31.14
N ASP A 111 23.59 0.59 31.02
CA ASP A 111 24.43 -0.52 31.50
C ASP A 111 25.04 -1.43 30.42
N ASP A 112 24.65 -1.33 29.15
CA ASP A 112 25.25 -2.08 28.03
C ASP A 112 25.38 -1.21 26.78
N GLU A 113 26.46 -1.40 26.00
CA GLU A 113 26.71 -0.75 24.68
C GLU A 113 25.68 -1.18 23.59
N GLU A 114 24.49 -1.64 23.97
CA GLU A 114 23.43 -2.10 23.07
C GLU A 114 22.38 -1.00 22.84
N GLU A 115 22.49 -0.41 21.65
CA GLU A 115 21.49 0.33 20.87
C GLU A 115 20.45 1.16 21.66
N SER A 116 20.73 2.46 21.84
CA SER A 116 19.68 3.46 22.09
C SER A 116 18.60 3.36 21.01
N PHE A 117 17.38 3.01 21.39
CA PHE A 117 16.27 2.89 20.44
C PHE A 117 15.43 4.16 20.41
N ASP A 118 15.30 4.72 19.21
CA ASP A 118 14.39 5.82 18.93
C ASP A 118 12.96 5.29 18.73
N ALA A 119 12.01 5.81 19.51
CA ALA A 119 10.59 5.47 19.40
C ALA A 119 10.06 5.68 17.97
N ARG A 120 10.59 6.67 17.25
CA ARG A 120 10.19 6.97 15.87
C ARG A 120 10.55 5.84 14.93
N ASP A 121 11.72 5.24 15.10
CA ASP A 121 12.19 4.15 14.25
C ASP A 121 11.42 2.86 14.54
N LYS A 122 11.08 2.60 15.81
CA LYS A 122 10.17 1.52 16.21
C LYS A 122 8.78 1.69 15.58
N PHE A 123 8.17 2.88 15.69
CA PHE A 123 6.89 3.15 15.02
C PHE A 123 6.98 3.02 13.50
N ASN A 124 8.04 3.55 12.87
CA ASN A 124 8.25 3.40 11.43
C ASN A 124 8.29 1.92 11.02
N HIS A 125 9.01 1.10 11.79
CA HIS A 125 9.15 -0.32 11.53
C HIS A 125 7.80 -1.04 11.62
N PHE A 126 7.03 -0.83 12.68
CA PHE A 126 5.71 -1.44 12.81
C PHE A 126 4.76 -0.98 11.69
N LEU A 127 4.65 0.33 11.48
CA LEU A 127 3.62 0.89 10.59
C LEU A 127 3.87 0.55 9.11
N SER A 128 5.12 0.64 8.64
CA SER A 128 5.47 0.45 7.22
C SER A 128 5.31 -0.98 6.71
N GLN A 129 5.11 -1.95 7.60
CA GLN A 129 4.89 -3.35 7.24
C GLN A 129 3.43 -3.65 6.88
N HIS A 130 2.51 -2.74 7.19
CA HIS A 130 1.07 -3.01 7.07
C HIS A 130 0.43 -2.30 5.88
N GLY A 131 0.04 -3.11 4.90
CA GLY A 131 -0.75 -2.65 3.77
C GLY A 131 0.08 -1.92 2.72
N ALA A 132 -0.62 -1.22 1.84
CA ALA A 132 -0.04 -0.43 0.77
C ALA A 132 -0.93 0.79 0.58
N SER A 133 -0.35 1.91 0.20
CA SER A 133 -1.15 3.12 0.00
C SER A 133 -0.49 4.05 -1.02
N LEU A 134 -1.29 4.96 -1.57
CA LEU A 134 -0.86 5.98 -2.53
C LEU A 134 -1.24 7.36 -2.02
N PHE A 135 -0.25 8.26 -1.92
CA PHE A 135 -0.49 9.63 -1.51
C PHE A 135 -0.25 10.60 -2.66
N PHE A 136 -1.31 11.29 -3.04
CA PHE A 136 -1.26 12.39 -3.99
C PHE A 136 -1.24 13.71 -3.21
N PRO A 137 -0.09 14.37 -3.08
CA PRO A 137 0.01 15.64 -2.38
C PRO A 137 -0.85 16.70 -3.08
N THR A 138 -1.35 17.65 -2.30
CA THR A 138 -2.21 18.74 -2.78
C THR A 138 -1.44 19.83 -3.53
N PHE A 139 -0.27 19.55 -4.09
CA PHE A 139 0.43 20.52 -4.95
C PHE A 139 -0.45 20.80 -6.18
N ARG A 140 -0.52 22.08 -6.60
CA ARG A 140 -0.99 22.37 -7.96
C ARG A 140 -0.08 21.60 -8.90
N ARG A 141 -0.64 20.59 -9.56
CA ARG A 141 0.07 19.69 -10.45
C ARG A 141 0.82 20.54 -11.48
N ILE A 142 2.13 20.38 -11.55
CA ILE A 142 2.90 20.85 -12.70
C ILE A 142 2.72 19.78 -13.77
N GLU A 143 1.54 19.76 -14.40
CA GLU A 143 1.28 18.93 -15.57
C GLU A 143 2.08 19.51 -16.75
N GLY A 144 2.87 18.66 -17.40
CA GLY A 144 3.64 19.03 -18.60
C GLY A 144 2.70 19.57 -19.67
N GLY A 145 2.92 20.80 -20.11
CA GLY A 145 2.01 21.54 -21.00
C GLY A 145 2.33 23.03 -21.08
N PHE A 146 3.01 23.58 -20.08
CA PHE A 146 3.73 24.84 -20.25
C PHE A 146 4.88 24.61 -21.23
N THR A 147 4.80 25.24 -22.40
CA THR A 147 5.89 25.29 -23.38
C THR A 147 7.13 25.93 -22.76
N THR A 148 7.98 25.13 -22.11
CA THR A 148 9.39 25.46 -21.87
C THR A 148 10.19 25.51 -23.17
N THR A 149 9.56 25.13 -24.29
CA THR A 149 10.11 25.23 -25.64
C THR A 149 9.35 26.28 -26.44
N GLN A 150 9.41 27.55 -26.03
CA GLN A 150 9.20 28.64 -26.99
C GLN A 150 10.25 29.73 -26.80
N ASN A 151 10.98 29.97 -27.91
CA ASN A 151 11.90 31.08 -28.19
C ASN A 151 13.39 30.92 -27.82
N ALA A 152 14.02 29.85 -28.29
CA ALA A 152 15.36 30.01 -28.88
C ALA A 152 15.22 30.14 -30.40
N ARG A 153 14.56 31.20 -30.88
CA ARG A 153 14.71 31.63 -32.26
C ARG A 153 16.12 32.20 -32.40
N THR A 154 17.04 31.33 -32.78
CA THR A 154 18.14 31.60 -33.69
C THR A 154 18.93 32.91 -33.47
N ARG A 155 20.12 32.79 -32.87
CA ARG A 155 21.39 33.34 -33.39
C ARG A 155 22.57 32.89 -32.51
N ASN A 156 22.94 31.61 -32.59
CA ASN A 156 24.32 31.08 -32.61
C ASN A 156 24.33 29.55 -32.41
N PRO A 157 24.87 28.75 -33.34
CA PRO A 157 24.79 27.28 -33.29
C PRO A 157 25.93 26.61 -32.50
N LEU A 158 26.66 27.33 -31.65
CA LEU A 158 27.88 26.80 -31.00
C LEU A 158 27.87 26.75 -29.47
N LEU A 159 26.79 27.20 -28.84
CA LEU A 159 26.63 27.17 -27.39
C LEU A 159 25.16 26.93 -27.14
N PHE A 160 24.78 25.84 -26.46
CA PHE A 160 23.52 25.61 -25.71
C PHE A 160 23.13 24.13 -25.78
N ASN A 161 23.78 23.36 -24.91
CA ASN A 161 23.42 22.00 -24.52
C ASN A 161 22.20 22.06 -23.54
N SER A 162 21.08 22.66 -23.98
CA SER A 162 19.93 22.99 -23.12
C SER A 162 18.90 21.86 -22.97
N THR A 163 19.33 20.60 -23.08
CA THR A 163 18.55 19.41 -22.71
C THR A 163 18.64 19.09 -21.21
N LYS A 164 19.57 19.71 -20.45
CA LYS A 164 19.79 19.43 -19.02
C LYS A 164 18.68 19.92 -18.08
N GLY A 165 18.09 21.10 -18.33
CA GLY A 165 17.16 21.71 -17.37
C GLY A 165 15.80 21.01 -17.19
N LYS A 166 15.38 20.15 -18.13
CA LYS A 166 14.15 19.34 -17.97
C LYS A 166 14.37 18.09 -17.12
N GLY A 167 15.55 17.49 -17.21
CA GLY A 167 15.93 16.34 -16.40
C GLY A 167 16.04 16.69 -14.91
N GLU A 168 16.62 17.85 -14.60
CA GLU A 168 16.89 18.27 -13.21
C GLU A 168 15.62 18.41 -12.35
N LEU A 169 14.53 19.01 -12.89
CA LEU A 169 13.28 19.13 -12.15
C LEU A 169 12.60 17.76 -11.97
N GLN A 170 12.58 16.94 -13.02
CA GLN A 170 11.99 15.60 -12.95
C GLN A 170 12.77 14.72 -11.97
N GLU A 171 14.09 14.81 -11.98
CA GLU A 171 14.97 14.09 -11.05
C GLU A 171 14.79 14.56 -9.60
N ALA A 172 14.65 15.87 -9.38
CA ALA A 172 14.34 16.42 -8.07
C ALA A 172 12.98 15.93 -7.54
N LEU A 173 11.95 15.93 -8.38
CA LEU A 173 10.63 15.41 -8.02
C LEU A 173 10.70 13.90 -7.74
N ALA A 174 11.34 13.11 -8.61
CA ALA A 174 11.52 11.69 -8.39
C ALA A 174 12.33 11.39 -7.12
N SER A 175 13.31 12.23 -6.79
CA SER A 175 14.07 12.14 -5.53
C SER A 175 13.19 12.38 -4.31
N VAL A 176 12.32 13.40 -4.34
CA VAL A 176 11.35 13.66 -3.27
C VAL A 176 10.35 12.51 -3.12
N SER A 177 9.84 11.96 -4.23
CA SER A 177 8.96 10.79 -4.22
C SER A 177 9.63 9.59 -3.56
N ARG A 178 10.87 9.25 -3.95
CA ARG A 178 11.62 8.15 -3.33
C ARG A 178 11.91 8.39 -1.85
N LYS A 179 12.23 9.62 -1.46
CA LYS A 179 12.57 9.96 -0.07
C LYS A 179 11.38 9.83 0.88
N LEU A 180 10.16 10.11 0.41
CA LEU A 180 8.94 10.08 1.23
C LEU A 180 8.16 8.77 1.10
N SER A 181 8.46 7.96 0.08
CA SER A 181 7.89 6.62 -0.07
C SER A 181 8.60 5.67 0.88
N ASN A 182 7.85 4.73 1.46
CA ASN A 182 8.38 3.74 2.40
C ASN A 182 7.68 2.41 2.17
N GLY A 183 8.44 1.35 1.88
CA GLY A 183 7.89 0.04 1.54
C GLY A 183 6.87 0.09 0.39
N ASP A 184 5.68 -0.46 0.65
CA ASP A 184 4.56 -0.48 -0.31
C ASP A 184 3.70 0.81 -0.26
N HIS A 185 4.14 1.83 0.50
CA HIS A 185 3.50 3.13 0.60
C HIS A 185 4.20 4.15 -0.29
N THR A 186 3.51 4.59 -1.34
CA THR A 186 4.11 5.45 -2.37
C THR A 186 3.64 6.90 -2.28
N PHE A 187 4.60 7.83 -2.18
CA PHE A 187 4.36 9.26 -2.27
C PHE A 187 4.52 9.73 -3.72
N VAL A 188 3.44 10.22 -4.34
CA VAL A 188 3.42 10.55 -5.77
C VAL A 188 3.66 12.03 -5.99
N THR A 189 4.86 12.43 -6.43
CA THR A 189 5.18 13.85 -6.69
C THR A 189 4.64 14.38 -8.02
N SER A 190 4.54 13.50 -9.01
CA SER A 190 4.05 13.80 -10.34
C SER A 190 3.44 12.54 -10.92
N ILE A 191 2.39 12.71 -11.70
CA ILE A 191 1.79 11.64 -12.49
C ILE A 191 2.12 11.95 -13.94
N SER A 192 3.18 11.35 -14.48
CA SER A 192 3.35 11.32 -15.93
C SER A 192 2.58 10.13 -16.52
N THR A 193 2.29 10.20 -17.81
CA THR A 193 1.70 9.06 -18.54
C THR A 193 2.62 7.83 -18.49
N PHE A 194 3.94 8.06 -18.38
CA PHE A 194 4.92 6.98 -18.22
C PHE A 194 4.77 6.29 -16.85
N ASP A 195 4.63 7.07 -15.77
CA ASP A 195 4.50 6.51 -14.41
C ASP A 195 3.18 5.73 -14.25
N ILE A 196 2.08 6.20 -14.86
CA ILE A 196 0.82 5.44 -14.89
C ILE A 196 1.01 4.13 -15.65
N ALA A 197 1.67 4.17 -16.81
CA ALA A 197 1.88 2.96 -17.60
C ALA A 197 2.77 1.94 -16.87
N GLU A 198 3.81 2.41 -16.17
CA GLU A 198 4.69 1.55 -15.36
C GLU A 198 3.94 0.93 -14.17
N LEU A 199 3.12 1.71 -13.46
CA LEU A 199 2.31 1.21 -12.35
C LEU A 199 1.27 0.18 -12.83
N LEU A 200 0.58 0.46 -13.95
CA LEU A 200 -0.36 -0.48 -14.56
C LEU A 200 0.35 -1.76 -15.02
N LEU A 201 1.56 -1.63 -15.58
CA LEU A 201 2.35 -2.79 -16.03
C LEU A 201 2.78 -3.64 -14.83
N ARG A 202 3.24 -3.01 -13.74
CA ARG A 202 3.59 -3.72 -12.51
C ARG A 202 2.38 -4.46 -11.94
N HIS A 203 1.24 -3.78 -11.82
CA HIS A 203 0.03 -4.41 -11.32
C HIS A 203 -0.44 -5.55 -12.23
N PHE A 204 -0.37 -5.37 -13.55
CA PHE A 204 -0.66 -6.43 -14.51
C PHE A 204 0.28 -7.63 -14.36
N ASN A 205 1.57 -7.39 -14.12
CA ASN A 205 2.54 -8.45 -13.88
C ASN A 205 2.24 -9.21 -12.59
N GLU A 206 1.90 -8.51 -11.51
CA GLU A 206 1.48 -9.10 -10.23
C GLU A 206 0.24 -9.99 -10.41
N LEU A 207 -0.82 -9.47 -11.07
CA LEU A 207 -2.02 -10.25 -11.38
C LEU A 207 -1.74 -11.45 -12.30
N SER A 208 -0.82 -11.29 -13.25
CA SER A 208 -0.40 -12.37 -14.15
C SER A 208 0.37 -13.47 -13.42
N GLU A 209 1.23 -13.09 -12.48
CA GLU A 209 1.96 -14.04 -11.64
C GLU A 209 1.00 -14.84 -10.76
N GLU A 210 0.02 -14.18 -10.15
CA GLU A 210 -1.04 -14.82 -9.36
C GLU A 210 -1.87 -15.80 -10.23
N ALA A 211 -2.34 -15.35 -11.39
CA ALA A 211 -3.11 -16.19 -12.31
C ALA A 211 -2.32 -17.42 -12.78
N ASN A 212 -1.03 -17.26 -13.08
CA ASN A 212 -0.15 -18.37 -13.44
C ASN A 212 0.09 -19.32 -12.26
N GLY A 213 0.17 -18.78 -11.03
CA GLY A 213 0.23 -19.57 -9.80
C GLY A 213 -1.01 -20.46 -9.63
N LEU A 214 -2.21 -19.91 -9.81
CA LEU A 214 -3.47 -20.66 -9.78
C LEU A 214 -3.50 -21.76 -10.84
N GLN A 215 -3.07 -21.47 -12.07
CA GLN A 215 -3.03 -22.45 -13.15
C GLN A 215 -2.04 -23.59 -12.87
N THR A 216 -0.87 -23.27 -12.29
CA THR A 216 0.14 -24.26 -11.91
C THR A 216 -0.39 -25.19 -10.82
N LYS A 217 -1.04 -24.62 -9.79
CA LYS A 217 -1.66 -25.38 -8.71
C LYS A 217 -2.77 -26.30 -9.23
N MET A 218 -3.66 -25.76 -10.07
CA MET A 218 -4.69 -26.57 -10.74
C MET A 218 -4.09 -27.73 -11.54
N SER A 219 -3.02 -27.49 -12.31
CA SER A 219 -2.38 -28.57 -13.07
C SER A 219 -1.81 -29.65 -12.17
N GLN A 220 -1.27 -29.31 -11.00
CA GLN A 220 -0.78 -30.27 -10.02
C GLN A 220 -1.94 -31.09 -9.42
N ASP A 221 -3.02 -30.42 -9.01
CA ASP A 221 -4.21 -31.06 -8.44
C ASP A 221 -4.86 -32.04 -9.43
N VAL A 222 -4.92 -31.69 -10.72
CA VAL A 222 -5.42 -32.58 -11.78
C VAL A 222 -4.51 -33.79 -11.97
N ILE A 223 -3.18 -33.60 -11.98
CA ILE A 223 -2.23 -34.70 -12.08
C ILE A 223 -2.36 -35.64 -10.87
N GLU A 224 -2.55 -35.10 -9.67
CA GLU A 224 -2.74 -35.87 -8.44
C GLU A 224 -4.05 -36.68 -8.49
N LYS A 225 -5.18 -36.05 -8.84
CA LYS A 225 -6.46 -36.76 -9.05
C LYS A 225 -6.37 -37.88 -10.08
N ILE A 226 -5.65 -37.67 -11.20
CA ILE A 226 -5.43 -38.71 -12.22
C ILE A 226 -4.56 -39.85 -11.67
N ARG A 227 -3.53 -39.51 -10.88
CA ARG A 227 -2.63 -40.50 -10.26
C ARG A 227 -3.38 -41.35 -9.23
N ASP A 228 -4.22 -40.74 -8.40
CA ASP A 228 -4.99 -41.43 -7.38
C ASP A 228 -6.05 -42.34 -8.00
N PHE A 229 -6.76 -41.85 -9.03
CA PHE A 229 -7.67 -42.68 -9.82
C PHE A 229 -6.97 -43.91 -10.43
N ARG A 230 -5.74 -43.76 -10.94
CA ARG A 230 -4.94 -44.89 -11.46
C ARG A 230 -4.47 -45.88 -10.39
N ARG A 231 -4.36 -45.46 -9.13
CA ARG A 231 -3.99 -46.35 -8.02
C ARG A 231 -5.18 -47.15 -7.51
N ASP A 232 -6.35 -46.52 -7.43
CA ASP A 232 -7.58 -47.16 -6.93
C ASP A 232 -8.14 -48.20 -7.91
N THR A 233 -7.96 -47.99 -9.21
CA THR A 233 -8.45 -48.89 -10.29
C THR A 233 -7.71 -50.24 -10.41
N GLN A 234 -6.73 -50.56 -9.55
CA GLN A 234 -5.94 -51.80 -9.64
C GLN A 234 -6.70 -53.08 -9.23
N PHE A 235 -7.89 -52.99 -8.63
CA PHE A 235 -8.61 -54.16 -8.07
C PHE A 235 -10.12 -54.25 -8.37
N ASP A 236 -10.71 -53.35 -9.16
CA ASP A 236 -12.18 -53.29 -9.36
C ASP A 236 -12.67 -53.80 -10.74
N SER A 237 -13.96 -54.17 -10.80
CA SER A 237 -14.64 -54.68 -11.99
C SER A 237 -14.87 -53.59 -13.05
N LEU A 238 -14.85 -53.97 -14.35
CA LEU A 238 -14.94 -53.07 -15.51
C LEU A 238 -16.12 -52.07 -15.48
N GLU A 239 -17.26 -52.41 -14.87
CA GLU A 239 -18.41 -51.50 -14.73
C GLU A 239 -18.20 -50.41 -13.67
N LYS A 240 -17.55 -50.72 -12.55
CA LYS A 240 -17.22 -49.74 -11.51
C LYS A 240 -16.17 -48.75 -11.96
N ILE A 241 -15.16 -49.23 -12.70
CA ILE A 241 -14.11 -48.40 -13.31
C ILE A 241 -14.73 -47.34 -14.23
N GLY A 242 -15.79 -47.68 -14.97
CA GLY A 242 -16.50 -46.73 -15.84
C GLY A 242 -17.21 -45.62 -15.08
N GLN A 243 -17.90 -45.95 -13.98
CA GLN A 243 -18.59 -44.94 -13.16
C GLN A 243 -17.62 -44.04 -12.41
N GLU A 244 -16.57 -44.61 -11.81
CA GLU A 244 -15.53 -43.84 -11.10
C GLU A 244 -14.73 -42.94 -12.06
N ALA A 245 -14.50 -43.38 -13.30
CA ALA A 245 -13.85 -42.56 -14.33
C ALA A 245 -14.69 -41.33 -14.70
N VAL A 246 -16.01 -41.50 -14.84
CA VAL A 246 -16.93 -40.40 -15.14
C VAL A 246 -16.97 -39.40 -13.99
N GLU A 247 -17.03 -39.89 -12.75
CA GLU A 247 -17.05 -39.04 -11.56
C GLU A 247 -15.72 -38.28 -11.37
N ALA A 248 -14.58 -38.92 -11.62
CA ALA A 248 -13.27 -38.27 -11.61
C ALA A 248 -13.15 -37.20 -12.70
N LEU A 249 -13.65 -37.46 -13.91
CA LEU A 249 -13.68 -36.49 -15.01
C LEU A 249 -14.59 -35.29 -14.71
N ASP A 250 -15.77 -35.52 -14.14
CA ASP A 250 -16.69 -34.45 -13.72
C ASP A 250 -16.09 -33.61 -12.58
N GLY A 251 -15.37 -34.24 -11.64
CA GLY A 251 -14.63 -33.57 -10.57
C GLY A 251 -13.43 -32.76 -11.06
N ILE A 252 -12.77 -33.19 -12.15
CA ILE A 252 -11.73 -32.40 -12.83
C ILE A 252 -12.37 -31.22 -13.58
N LYS A 253 -13.47 -31.45 -14.28
CA LYS A 253 -14.20 -30.40 -15.02
C LYS A 253 -14.68 -29.28 -14.09
N THR A 254 -15.31 -29.62 -12.97
CA THR A 254 -15.75 -28.62 -11.98
C THR A 254 -14.58 -27.86 -11.37
N LEU A 255 -13.45 -28.52 -11.13
CA LEU A 255 -12.24 -27.86 -10.66
C LEU A 255 -11.73 -26.84 -11.69
N ILE A 256 -11.62 -27.23 -12.96
CA ILE A 256 -11.18 -26.33 -14.06
C ILE A 256 -12.13 -25.13 -14.17
N GLU A 257 -13.45 -25.36 -14.20
CA GLU A 257 -14.44 -24.28 -14.28
C GLU A 257 -14.37 -23.33 -13.08
N SER A 258 -14.04 -23.83 -11.88
CA SER A 258 -13.89 -22.98 -10.69
C SER A 258 -12.64 -22.11 -10.73
N VAL A 259 -11.51 -22.66 -11.22
CA VAL A 259 -10.23 -21.94 -11.33
C VAL A 259 -10.28 -20.92 -12.45
N ASP A 260 -10.92 -21.24 -13.60
CA ASP A 260 -11.12 -20.26 -14.68
C ASP A 260 -11.96 -19.06 -14.20
N ARG A 261 -13.02 -19.29 -13.42
CA ARG A 261 -13.79 -18.19 -12.81
C ARG A 261 -12.98 -17.35 -11.82
N GLN A 262 -12.11 -17.98 -11.04
CA GLN A 262 -11.22 -17.25 -10.12
C GLN A 262 -10.20 -16.43 -10.90
N ARG A 263 -9.60 -16.99 -11.95
CA ARG A 263 -8.68 -16.29 -12.84
C ARG A 263 -9.34 -15.10 -13.51
N ASP A 264 -10.56 -15.26 -14.02
CA ASP A 264 -11.32 -14.16 -14.61
C ASP A 264 -11.55 -13.03 -13.61
N ARG A 265 -11.81 -13.35 -12.33
CA ARG A 265 -11.93 -12.36 -11.26
C ARG A 265 -10.61 -11.66 -10.94
N VAL A 266 -9.51 -12.39 -10.88
CA VAL A 266 -8.17 -11.82 -10.64
C VAL A 266 -7.77 -10.89 -11.80
N MET A 267 -8.07 -11.28 -13.03
CA MET A 267 -7.69 -10.54 -14.24
C MET A 267 -8.67 -9.43 -14.65
N SER A 268 -9.86 -9.35 -14.05
CA SER A 268 -10.80 -8.27 -14.34
C SER A 268 -10.46 -7.06 -13.46
N PRO A 269 -10.08 -5.91 -14.05
CA PRO A 269 -9.96 -4.69 -13.28
C PRO A 269 -11.35 -4.39 -12.73
N ASN A 270 -11.49 -4.30 -11.40
CA ASN A 270 -12.76 -4.08 -10.70
C ASN A 270 -13.68 -3.12 -11.47
N VAL A 271 -14.62 -3.67 -12.23
CA VAL A 271 -15.72 -2.90 -12.82
C VAL A 271 -16.66 -2.64 -11.65
N PHE A 272 -16.64 -1.42 -11.13
CA PHE A 272 -17.59 -0.97 -10.12
C PHE A 272 -19.00 -1.38 -10.56
N PRO A 273 -19.75 -2.14 -9.73
CA PRO A 273 -21.16 -2.37 -10.03
C PRO A 273 -21.87 -1.01 -9.94
N SER A 274 -22.44 -0.60 -11.07
CA SER A 274 -23.36 0.53 -11.20
C SER A 274 -24.66 0.31 -10.41
#